data_AF-A0A7C1M2N3-F1
#
_entry.id   AF-A0A7C1M2N3-F1
#
_cell.length_a   1.000
_cell.length_b   1.000
_cell.length_c   1.000
_cell.angle_alpha   90.00
_cell.angle_beta   90.00
_cell.angle_gamma   90.00
#
_symmetry.space_group_name_H-M   'P 1'
#
loop_
_entity.id
_entity.type
_entity.pdbx_description
1 polymer ?
#
loop_
_entity_poly.entity_id
_entity_poly.type
_entity_poly.pdbx_seq_one_letter_code
_entity_poly.pdbx_strand_id
1 'polypeptide(L)'
;MASQESGYKMDGFDLVEIEMFALESSDLDIDCNGSADLMSLLLDRMSVDHTRMCGLATHTRTGKRVFPHCWLELPGGFIVDVRLQKWLGDRDDIPHGVFDKCDCSIVYQGDIDPRERMSMEEIHELAGIGKDFDGIQI
;
A
#
# COMPACT_ATOMS: atom_id res chain seq x y z
N MET A 1 -5.81 13.23 35.90
CA MET A 1 -6.54 12.35 34.96
C MET A 1 -5.57 12.03 33.85
N ALA A 2 -5.03 10.82 33.82
CA ALA A 2 -4.20 10.36 32.70
C ALA A 2 -5.15 9.81 31.65
N SER A 3 -5.33 10.53 30.56
CA SER A 3 -5.94 10.01 29.34
C SER A 3 -5.04 8.92 28.79
N GLN A 4 -5.52 7.67 28.78
CA GLN A 4 -4.85 6.57 28.09
C GLN A 4 -4.89 6.88 26.59
N GLU A 5 -3.73 7.17 26.00
CA GLU A 5 -3.55 7.04 24.56
C GLU A 5 -3.62 5.54 24.25
N SER A 6 -4.79 5.12 23.76
CA SER A 6 -4.99 3.80 23.18
C SER A 6 -4.34 3.79 21.81
N GLY A 7 -3.01 3.70 21.75
CA GLY A 7 -2.30 3.40 20.51
C GLY A 7 -2.58 1.96 20.13
N TYR A 8 -3.36 1.74 19.06
CA TYR A 8 -3.51 0.43 18.45
C TYR A 8 -2.13 -0.10 18.07
N LYS A 9 -1.79 -1.32 18.49
CA LYS A 9 -0.49 -1.91 18.18
C LYS A 9 -0.73 -3.03 17.17
N MET A 10 -0.33 -2.76 15.92
CA MET A 10 -0.41 -3.72 14.83
C MET A 10 0.24 -5.04 15.24
N ASP A 11 -0.49 -6.14 15.12
CA ASP A 11 -0.03 -7.48 15.45
C ASP A 11 0.14 -8.37 14.20
N GLY A 12 0.47 -9.64 14.42
CA GLY A 12 0.74 -10.57 13.32
C GLY A 12 -0.52 -10.98 12.53
N PHE A 13 -1.71 -10.88 13.11
CA PHE A 13 -2.96 -11.16 12.40
C PHE A 13 -3.30 -10.02 11.44
N ASP A 14 -3.09 -8.77 11.88
CA ASP A 14 -3.27 -7.58 11.03
C ASP A 14 -2.43 -7.67 9.75
N LEU A 15 -1.15 -8.04 9.86
CA LEU A 15 -0.26 -8.14 8.70
C LEU A 15 -0.74 -9.17 7.68
N VAL A 16 -1.31 -10.29 8.15
CA VAL A 16 -1.85 -11.34 7.26
C VAL A 16 -3.11 -10.85 6.55
N GLU A 17 -3.99 -10.15 7.25
CA GLU A 17 -5.20 -9.58 6.68
C GLU A 17 -4.89 -8.49 5.65
N ILE A 18 -3.94 -7.60 5.96
CA ILE A 18 -3.47 -6.56 5.02
C ILE A 18 -2.83 -7.21 3.79
N GLU A 19 -2.00 -8.25 3.98
CA GLU A 19 -1.37 -8.98 2.87
C GLU A 19 -2.42 -9.60 1.94
N MET A 20 -3.45 -10.24 2.51
CA MET A 20 -4.53 -10.82 1.73
C MET A 20 -5.22 -9.77 0.86
N PHE A 21 -5.57 -8.61 1.42
CA PHE A 21 -6.17 -7.52 0.67
C PHE A 21 -5.22 -6.91 -0.36
N ALA A 22 -3.94 -6.78 -0.03
CA ALA A 22 -2.93 -6.27 -0.94
C ALA A 22 -2.83 -7.16 -2.19
N LEU A 23 -2.80 -8.48 -2.00
CA LEU A 23 -2.79 -9.46 -3.08
C LEU A 23 -4.08 -9.39 -3.93
N GLU A 24 -5.26 -9.36 -3.30
CA GLU A 24 -6.53 -9.22 -4.03
C GLU A 24 -6.62 -7.92 -4.83
N SER A 25 -6.19 -6.80 -4.26
CA SER A 25 -6.21 -5.49 -4.92
C SER A 25 -5.20 -5.38 -6.06
N SER A 26 -4.18 -6.24 -6.09
CA SER A 26 -3.12 -6.17 -7.09
C SER A 26 -3.58 -6.54 -8.50
N ASP A 27 -4.66 -7.31 -8.61
CA ASP A 27 -5.31 -7.69 -9.86
C ASP A 27 -6.12 -6.54 -10.48
N LEU A 28 -6.37 -5.46 -9.73
CA LEU A 28 -7.10 -4.30 -10.23
C LEU A 28 -6.22 -3.48 -11.19
N ASP A 29 -6.80 -2.98 -12.28
CA ASP A 29 -6.10 -2.11 -13.23
C ASP A 29 -6.10 -0.63 -12.78
N ILE A 30 -5.68 -0.39 -11.55
CA ILE A 30 -5.50 0.94 -10.97
C ILE A 30 -4.00 1.29 -10.89
N ASP A 31 -3.63 2.56 -10.96
CA ASP A 31 -2.22 2.94 -10.87
C ASP A 31 -1.68 2.89 -9.43
N CYS A 32 -0.39 3.23 -9.23
CA CYS A 32 0.21 3.20 -7.89
C CYS A 32 -0.47 4.15 -6.89
N ASN A 33 -1.01 5.28 -7.37
CA ASN A 33 -1.72 6.22 -6.50
C ASN A 33 -3.08 5.63 -6.09
N GLY A 34 -3.86 5.14 -7.05
CA GLY A 34 -5.15 4.50 -6.78
C GLY A 34 -5.00 3.27 -5.87
N SER A 35 -3.97 2.44 -6.08
CA SER A 35 -3.67 1.31 -5.19
C SER A 35 -3.33 1.77 -3.77
N ALA A 36 -2.48 2.79 -3.63
CA ALA A 36 -2.13 3.33 -2.31
C ALA A 36 -3.36 3.94 -1.61
N ASP A 37 -4.26 4.58 -2.34
CA ASP A 37 -5.51 5.14 -1.80
C ASP A 37 -6.47 4.05 -1.35
N LEU A 38 -6.68 3.03 -2.17
CA LEU A 38 -7.51 1.88 -1.83
C LEU A 38 -7.00 1.19 -0.56
N MET A 39 -5.70 0.88 -0.50
CA MET A 39 -5.11 0.26 0.68
C MET A 39 -5.18 1.18 1.91
N SER A 40 -4.99 2.49 1.73
CA SER A 40 -5.11 3.47 2.81
C SER A 40 -6.53 3.54 3.38
N LEU A 41 -7.56 3.47 2.53
CA LEU A 41 -8.96 3.41 2.96
C LEU A 41 -9.27 2.10 3.73
N LEU A 42 -8.68 0.98 3.33
CA LEU A 42 -8.85 -0.30 4.04
C LEU A 42 -8.17 -0.25 5.41
N LEU A 43 -6.95 0.25 5.49
CA LEU A 43 -6.22 0.38 6.77
C LEU A 43 -6.94 1.32 7.74
N ASP A 44 -7.53 2.42 7.26
CA ASP A 44 -8.38 3.29 8.08
C ASP A 44 -9.56 2.50 8.70
N ARG A 45 -10.21 1.62 7.94
CA ARG A 45 -11.32 0.79 8.45
C ARG A 45 -10.84 -0.21 9.49
N MET A 46 -9.64 -0.74 9.32
CA MET A 46 -8.97 -1.63 10.28
C MET A 46 -8.38 -0.88 11.48
N SER A 47 -8.44 0.46 11.51
CA SER A 47 -7.79 1.30 12.53
C SER A 47 -6.26 1.09 12.62
N VAL A 48 -5.63 0.79 11.48
CA VAL A 48 -4.17 0.62 11.38
C VAL A 48 -3.54 1.94 10.97
N ASP A 49 -2.66 2.47 11.84
CA ASP A 49 -1.85 3.64 11.53
C ASP A 49 -1.01 3.40 10.27
N HIS A 50 -0.96 4.38 9.38
CA HIS A 50 -0.16 4.30 8.17
C HIS A 50 0.12 5.70 7.61
N THR A 51 1.12 5.81 6.74
CA THR A 51 1.44 7.05 6.03
C THR A 51 1.50 6.78 4.53
N ARG A 52 0.73 7.57 3.77
CA ARG A 52 0.84 7.60 2.30
C ARG A 52 2.10 8.34 1.89
N MET A 53 2.93 7.70 1.09
CA MET A 53 4.19 8.24 0.61
C MET A 53 4.20 8.28 -0.92
N CYS A 54 4.87 9.27 -1.48
CA CYS A 54 5.10 9.37 -2.92
C CYS A 54 6.52 9.85 -3.22
N GLY A 55 7.16 9.23 -4.21
CA GLY A 55 8.53 9.54 -4.59
C GLY A 55 9.14 8.53 -5.55
N LEU A 56 10.38 8.14 -5.28
CA LEU A 56 11.23 7.30 -6.09
C LEU A 56 11.43 5.92 -5.42
N ALA A 57 11.15 4.86 -6.17
CA ALA A 57 11.56 3.50 -5.81
C ALA A 57 12.74 3.07 -6.69
N THR A 58 13.84 2.63 -6.06
CA THR A 58 15.06 2.21 -6.76
C THR A 58 15.44 0.78 -6.39
N HIS A 59 15.60 -0.07 -7.39
CA HIS A 59 16.16 -1.40 -7.20
C HIS A 59 17.66 -1.32 -6.96
N THR A 60 18.12 -1.78 -5.79
CA THR A 60 19.52 -1.67 -5.34
C THR A 60 20.52 -2.36 -6.26
N ARG A 61 20.22 -3.60 -6.68
CA ARG A 61 21.10 -4.39 -7.55
C ARG A 61 21.12 -3.95 -9.01
N THR A 62 19.96 -3.61 -9.59
CA THR A 62 19.87 -3.31 -11.03
C THR A 62 19.95 -1.82 -11.35
N GLY A 63 19.73 -0.95 -10.36
CA GLY A 63 19.65 0.49 -10.55
C GLY A 63 18.38 0.96 -11.27
N LYS A 64 17.45 0.07 -11.62
CA LYS A 64 16.16 0.43 -12.21
C LYS A 64 15.35 1.29 -11.23
N ARG A 65 14.59 2.23 -11.79
CA ARG A 65 13.88 3.28 -11.05
C ARG A 65 12.44 3.41 -11.51
N VAL A 66 11.54 3.66 -10.57
CA VAL A 66 10.13 4.01 -10.82
C VAL A 66 9.85 5.35 -10.17
N PHE A 67 9.40 6.32 -10.96
CA PHE A 67 9.04 7.67 -10.51
C PHE A 67 7.99 8.29 -11.44
N PRO A 68 6.95 8.95 -10.90
CA PRO A 68 6.56 8.93 -9.50
C PRO A 68 6.02 7.54 -9.11
N HIS A 69 6.24 7.14 -7.86
CA HIS A 69 5.72 5.89 -7.30
C HIS A 69 5.12 6.15 -5.93
N CYS A 70 4.01 5.49 -5.61
CA CYS A 70 3.29 5.67 -4.34
C CYS A 70 3.24 4.36 -3.58
N TRP A 71 3.40 4.43 -2.27
CA TRP A 71 3.39 3.29 -1.35
C TRP A 71 2.85 3.73 0.01
N LEU A 72 2.61 2.76 0.90
CA LEU A 72 2.27 3.03 2.30
C LEU A 72 3.41 2.61 3.21
N GLU A 73 3.72 3.42 4.22
CA GLU A 73 4.56 3.02 5.34
C GLU A 73 3.69 2.70 6.56
N LEU A 74 3.91 1.54 7.15
CA LEU A 74 3.23 1.05 8.35
C LEU A 74 4.17 1.12 9.58
N PRO A 75 3.62 1.12 10.80
CA PRO A 75 4.38 0.95 12.03
C PRO A 75 5.28 -0.28 11.97
N GLY A 76 6.42 -0.22 12.67
CA GLY A 76 7.37 -1.34 12.70
C GLY A 76 8.23 -1.49 11.45
N GLY A 77 8.13 -0.57 10.47
CA GLY A 77 9.01 -0.55 9.29
C GLY A 77 8.51 -1.39 8.12
N PHE A 78 7.24 -1.77 8.11
CA PHE A 78 6.62 -2.45 6.97
C PHE A 78 6.19 -1.47 5.88
N ILE A 79 6.18 -1.94 4.64
CA ILE A 79 5.67 -1.22 3.48
C ILE A 79 4.53 -2.02 2.86
N VAL A 80 3.52 -1.31 2.36
CA VAL A 80 2.55 -1.86 1.41
C VAL A 80 2.81 -1.28 0.02
N ASP A 81 3.13 -2.14 -0.93
CA ASP A 81 3.31 -1.79 -2.33
C ASP A 81 2.91 -2.97 -3.25
N VAL A 82 1.87 -2.76 -4.03
CA VAL A 82 1.29 -3.78 -4.93
C VAL A 82 1.50 -3.46 -6.40
N ARG A 83 2.22 -2.37 -6.73
CA ARG A 83 2.37 -1.91 -8.12
C ARG A 83 3.80 -1.85 -8.62
N LEU A 84 4.77 -2.09 -7.75
CA LEU A 84 6.17 -2.07 -8.17
C LEU A 84 6.50 -3.12 -9.25
N GLN A 85 5.93 -4.33 -9.14
CA GLN A 85 6.16 -5.41 -10.11
C GLN A 85 5.67 -5.06 -11.53
N LYS A 86 4.63 -4.23 -11.67
CA LYS A 86 4.15 -3.75 -12.99
C LYS A 86 5.23 -3.01 -13.77
N TRP A 87 6.17 -2.37 -13.08
CA TRP A 87 7.22 -1.56 -13.69
C TRP A 87 8.59 -2.25 -13.69
N LEU A 88 8.93 -2.99 -12.64
CA LEU A 88 10.24 -3.61 -12.47
C LEU A 88 10.30 -5.07 -12.94
N GLY A 89 9.13 -5.68 -13.19
CA GLY A 89 8.95 -7.11 -13.45
C GLY A 89 8.56 -7.88 -12.18
N ASP A 90 8.13 -9.12 -12.37
CA ASP A 90 7.58 -10.05 -11.38
C ASP A 90 8.62 -11.04 -10.82
N ARG A 91 9.90 -10.62 -10.77
CA ARG A 91 10.97 -11.46 -10.23
C ARG A 91 10.86 -11.55 -8.71
N ASP A 92 11.27 -12.68 -8.14
CA ASP A 92 11.26 -12.95 -6.69
C ASP A 92 11.93 -11.86 -5.82
N ASP A 93 12.86 -11.09 -6.38
CA ASP A 93 13.53 -10.00 -5.66
C ASP A 93 12.79 -8.67 -5.69
N ILE A 94 11.69 -8.56 -6.43
CA ILE A 94 10.82 -7.39 -6.47
C ILE A 94 9.67 -7.62 -5.48
N PRO A 95 9.61 -6.86 -4.38
CA PRO A 95 8.58 -7.04 -3.38
C PRO A 95 7.19 -6.70 -3.95
N HIS A 96 6.18 -7.32 -3.37
CA HIS A 96 4.77 -7.17 -3.72
C HIS A 96 3.92 -7.46 -2.48
N GLY A 97 2.89 -6.65 -2.24
CA GLY A 97 2.07 -6.77 -1.04
C GLY A 97 2.71 -6.03 0.15
N VAL A 98 2.79 -6.71 1.28
CA VAL A 98 3.30 -6.24 2.57
C VAL A 98 4.65 -6.87 2.87
N PHE A 99 5.66 -6.05 3.15
CA PHE A 99 7.02 -6.54 3.39
C PHE A 99 7.81 -5.63 4.32
N ASP A 100 8.83 -6.19 4.97
CA ASP A 100 9.76 -5.41 5.78
C ASP A 100 10.67 -4.57 4.87
N LYS A 101 10.69 -3.25 5.09
CA LYS A 101 11.53 -2.31 4.35
C LYS A 101 13.02 -2.66 4.44
N CYS A 102 13.46 -3.24 5.56
CA CYS A 102 14.85 -3.59 5.80
C CYS A 102 15.29 -4.88 5.11
N ASP A 103 14.33 -5.75 4.72
CA ASP A 103 14.58 -7.05 4.10
C ASP A 103 14.15 -7.08 2.62
N CYS A 104 14.14 -5.93 1.95
CA CYS A 104 13.77 -5.84 0.53
C CYS A 104 14.88 -5.23 -0.34
N SER A 105 14.85 -5.52 -1.64
CA SER A 105 15.87 -5.06 -2.58
C SER A 105 15.65 -3.62 -3.10
N ILE A 106 14.68 -2.91 -2.52
CA ILE A 106 14.18 -1.61 -3.00
C ILE A 106 14.48 -0.51 -1.99
N VAL A 107 15.03 0.60 -2.47
CA VAL A 107 15.21 1.83 -1.70
C VAL A 107 14.10 2.80 -2.09
N TYR A 108 13.24 3.12 -1.12
CA TYR A 108 12.19 4.12 -1.24
C TYR A 108 12.68 5.47 -0.73
N GLN A 109 12.52 6.51 -1.55
CA GLN A 109 12.85 7.89 -1.22
C GLN A 109 11.69 8.79 -1.64
N GLY A 110 11.03 9.43 -0.69
CA GLY A 110 9.90 10.29 -0.97
C GLY A 110 9.42 11.00 0.27
N ASP A 111 8.37 11.77 0.08
CA ASP A 111 7.72 12.55 1.11
C ASP A 111 6.30 12.04 1.33
N ILE A 112 5.67 12.49 2.40
CA ILE A 112 4.24 12.27 2.63
C ILE A 112 3.50 12.80 1.41
N ASP A 113 2.66 11.97 0.81
CA ASP A 113 1.91 12.35 -0.38
C ASP A 113 0.93 13.48 -0.04
N PRO A 114 1.11 14.69 -0.60
CA PRO A 114 0.26 15.82 -0.26
C PRO A 114 -1.09 15.79 -0.99
N ARG A 115 -1.28 14.87 -1.94
CA ARG A 115 -2.52 14.76 -2.71
C ARG A 115 -3.64 14.24 -1.82
N GLU A 116 -4.81 14.84 -1.95
CA GLU A 116 -6.03 14.29 -1.38
C GLU A 116 -6.26 12.88 -1.93
N ARG A 117 -6.71 11.98 -1.06
CA ARG A 117 -7.06 10.61 -1.46
C ARG A 117 -8.26 10.65 -2.38
N MET A 118 -8.25 9.78 -3.38
CA MET A 118 -9.42 9.50 -4.20
C MET A 118 -10.56 8.96 -3.33
N SER A 119 -11.80 9.28 -3.71
CA SER A 119 -12.98 8.70 -3.07
C SER A 119 -13.14 7.23 -3.47
N MET A 120 -13.93 6.48 -2.70
CA MET A 120 -14.21 5.08 -3.03
C MET A 120 -14.90 4.96 -4.39
N GLU A 121 -15.77 5.90 -4.73
CA GLU A 121 -16.42 5.97 -6.03
C GLU A 121 -15.41 6.14 -7.18
N GLU A 122 -14.45 7.06 -7.04
CA GLU A 122 -13.40 7.27 -8.04
C GLU A 122 -12.52 6.04 -8.20
N ILE A 123 -12.19 5.35 -7.10
CA ILE A 123 -11.42 4.10 -7.12
C ILE A 123 -12.19 3.00 -7.84
N HIS A 124 -13.49 2.84 -7.57
CA HIS A 124 -14.33 1.86 -8.27
C HIS A 124 -14.40 2.13 -9.78
N GLU A 125 -14.57 3.39 -10.17
CA GLU A 125 -14.56 3.80 -11.57
C GLU A 125 -13.22 3.46 -12.25
N LEU A 126 -12.09 3.76 -11.59
CA LEU A 126 -10.76 3.45 -12.10
C LEU A 126 -10.50 1.95 -12.21
N ALA A 127 -10.95 1.18 -11.21
CA ALA A 127 -10.73 -0.26 -11.18
C ALA A 127 -11.56 -1.02 -12.24
N GLY A 128 -12.43 -0.32 -12.98
CA GLY A 128 -13.37 -0.96 -13.91
C GLY A 128 -14.41 -1.81 -13.19
N ILE A 129 -14.53 -1.61 -11.88
CA ILE A 129 -15.45 -2.31 -11.02
C ILE A 129 -16.76 -1.52 -11.11
N GLY A 130 -17.76 -2.06 -11.80
CA GLY A 130 -19.14 -1.54 -11.69
C GLY A 130 -19.58 -1.50 -10.22
N LYS A 131 -20.73 -0.90 -9.90
CA LYS A 131 -21.27 -0.77 -8.53
C LYS A 131 -21.47 -2.10 -7.74
N ASP A 132 -20.96 -3.21 -8.26
CA ASP A 132 -21.12 -4.59 -7.80
C ASP A 132 -19.91 -5.11 -6.99
N PHE A 133 -18.87 -4.31 -6.68
CA PHE A 133 -17.99 -4.60 -5.52
C PHE A 133 -18.74 -4.25 -4.22
N ASP A 134 -19.76 -5.04 -3.92
CA ASP A 134 -20.23 -5.26 -2.55
C ASP A 134 -19.32 -6.26 -1.81
N GLY A 135 -18.22 -6.68 -2.45
CA GLY A 135 -17.25 -7.64 -1.93
C GLY A 135 -16.25 -6.98 -0.98
N ILE A 136 -16.68 -6.74 0.26
CA ILE A 136 -16.10 -7.24 1.52
C ILE A 136 -17.14 -6.88 2.57
N GLN A 137 -18.01 -7.84 2.91
CA GLN A 137 -18.76 -7.75 4.15
C GLN A 137 -17.81 -8.16 5.28
N ILE A 138 -17.33 -7.17 6.02
CA ILE A 138 -16.77 -7.31 7.37
C ILE A 138 -17.89 -7.47 8.40
#